data_AF-A0A937B9V8-F1
#
_entry.id   AF-A0A937B9V8-F1
#
_cell.length_a   1.000
_cell.length_b   1.000
_cell.length_c   1.000
_cell.angle_alpha   90.00
_cell.angle_beta   90.00
_cell.angle_gamma   90.00
#
_symmetry.space_group_name_H-M   'P 1'
#
loop_
_entity.id
_entity.type
_entity.pdbx_description
1 polymer ?
#
loop_
_entity_poly.entity_id
_entity_poly.type
_entity_poly.pdbx_seq_one_letter_code
_entity_poly.pdbx_strand_id
1 'polypeptide(L)' 'MSDLFRRGATVYVCGDGRYMAPAVRETLLGIYREASGASDADAQRWADVIEHEYGRYVSDVFA' A
#
# COMPACT_ATOMS: atom_id res chain seq x y z
N MET A 1 2.14 3.28 12.76
CA MET A 1 1.97 2.74 11.40
C MET A 1 3.31 2.52 10.70
N SER A 2 4.16 3.54 10.60
CA SER A 2 5.45 3.50 9.89
C SER A 2 6.44 2.42 10.37
N ASP A 3 6.46 2.09 11.66
CA ASP A 3 7.29 0.98 12.20
C ASP A 3 6.95 -0.38 11.60
N LEU A 4 5.66 -0.72 11.48
CA LEU A 4 5.20 -2.01 10.95
C LEU A 4 5.62 -2.19 9.49
N PHE A 5 5.58 -1.11 8.70
CA PHE A 5 6.05 -1.14 7.31
C PHE A 5 7.54 -1.42 7.18
N ARG A 6 8.37 -0.76 7.99
CA ARG A 6 9.83 -0.99 7.99
C ARG A 6 10.18 -2.41 8.40
N ARG A 7 9.33 -3.04 9.21
CA ARG A 7 9.47 -4.43 9.66
C ARG A 7 8.86 -5.46 8.71
N GLY A 8 8.35 -5.03 7.56
CA GLY A 8 7.87 -5.95 6.53
C GLY A 8 6.46 -6.50 6.76
N ALA A 9 5.59 -5.77 7.49
CA ALA A 9 4.21 -6.20 7.70
C ALA A 9 3.42 -6.39 6.40
N THR A 10 2.39 -7.24 6.46
CA THR A 10 1.39 -7.44 5.41
C THR A 10 0.16 -6.58 5.67
N VAL A 11 -0.34 -5.94 4.63
CA VAL A 11 -1.58 -5.15 4.62
C VAL A 11 -2.66 -5.97 3.92
N TYR A 12 -3.81 -6.11 4.57
CA TYR A 12 -5.00 -6.73 3.99
C TYR A 12 -6.09 -5.68 3.83
N VAL A 13 -6.67 -5.60 2.64
CA VAL A 13 -7.77 -4.69 2.31
C VAL A 13 -8.94 -5.52 1.78
N CYS A 14 -10.11 -5.37 2.38
CA CYS A 14 -11.33 -6.03 1.93
C CYS A 14 -12.51 -5.06 2.01
N GLY A 15 -13.40 -5.12 1.02
CA GLY A 15 -14.58 -4.27 0.93
C GLY A 15 -14.82 -3.75 -0.48
N ASP A 16 -15.33 -2.52 -0.57
CA ASP A 16 -15.58 -1.83 -1.84
C ASP A 16 -14.31 -1.62 -2.68
N GLY A 17 -14.30 -2.22 -3.86
CA GLY A 17 -13.23 -2.10 -4.86
C GLY A 17 -13.35 -0.88 -5.73
N ARG A 18 -14.49 -0.17 -5.72
CA ARG A 18 -14.72 0.97 -6.62
C ARG A 18 -14.16 2.28 -6.07
N TYR A 19 -14.34 2.54 -4.77
CA TYR A 19 -13.95 3.79 -4.13
C TYR A 19 -13.00 3.57 -2.95
N MET A 20 -13.30 2.61 -2.08
CA MET A 20 -12.53 2.41 -0.85
C MET A 20 -11.13 1.86 -1.13
N ALA A 21 -11.00 0.78 -1.91
CA ALA A 21 -9.70 0.17 -2.16
C ALA A 21 -8.70 1.11 -2.87
N PRO A 22 -9.09 1.89 -3.91
CA PRO A 22 -8.21 2.90 -4.49
C PRO A 22 -7.78 3.97 -3.48
N ALA A 23 -8.70 4.48 -2.66
CA ALA A 23 -8.40 5.51 -1.67
C ALA A 23 -7.48 4.99 -0.54
N VAL A 24 -7.65 3.74 -0.11
CA VAL A 24 -6.76 3.10 0.86
C VAL A 24 -5.36 2.95 0.29
N ARG A 25 -5.22 2.54 -0.98
CA ARG A 25 -3.92 2.43 -1.66
C ARG A 25 -3.23 3.79 -1.76
N GLU A 26 -3.94 4.83 -2.15
CA GLU A 26 -3.41 6.20 -2.21
C GLU A 26 -2.95 6.68 -0.83
N THR A 27 -3.76 6.46 0.20
CA THR A 27 -3.41 6.80 1.58
C THR A 27 -2.16 6.06 2.04
N LEU A 28 -2.04 4.77 1.70
CA LEU A 28 -0.87 3.97 1.99
C LEU A 28 0.40 4.54 1.37
N LEU A 29 0.34 4.95 0.10
CA LEU A 29 1.45 5.61 -0.59
C LEU A 29 1.84 6.92 0.09
N GLY A 30 0.86 7.73 0.52
CA GLY A 30 1.10 8.95 1.30
C GLY A 30 1.87 8.67 2.59
N ILE A 31 1.40 7.69 3.39
CA ILE A 31 2.07 7.26 4.62
C ILE A 31 3.50 6.79 4.36
N TYR A 32 3.73 6.02 3.29
CA TYR A 32 5.06 5.55 2.92
C TYR A 32 6.00 6.71 2.56
N ARG A 33 5.53 7.66 1.75
CA ARG A 33 6.31 8.84 1.35
C ARG A 33 6.70 9.71 2.54
N GLU A 34 5.76 10.00 3.44
CA GLU A 34 6.02 10.75 4.67
C GLU A 34 7.04 10.03 5.57
N ALA A 35 6.96 8.71 5.67
CA ALA A 35 7.83 7.92 6.54
C ALA A 35 9.24 7.66 5.99
N SER A 36 9.42 7.73 4.67
CA SER A 36 10.67 7.38 3.98
C SER A 36 11.36 8.56 3.28
N GLY A 37 10.64 9.65 3.02
CA GLY A 37 11.10 10.74 2.16
C GLY A 37 11.11 10.38 0.66
N ALA A 38 10.46 9.27 0.27
CA ALA A 38 10.44 8.81 -1.11
C ALA A 38 9.72 9.79 -2.06
N SER A 39 10.20 9.83 -3.30
CA SER A 39 9.47 10.47 -4.39
C SER A 39 8.17 9.73 -4.69
N ASP A 40 7.27 10.35 -5.44
CA ASP A 40 6.04 9.71 -5.88
C ASP A 40 6.30 8.46 -6.75
N ALA A 41 7.25 8.57 -7.69
CA ALA A 41 7.68 7.46 -8.53
C ALA A 41 8.30 6.30 -7.72
N ASP A 42 9.08 6.61 -6.68
CA ASP A 42 9.64 5.59 -5.79
C ASP A 42 8.56 4.90 -4.95
N ALA A 43 7.57 5.65 -4.49
CA ALA A 43 6.46 5.12 -3.73
C ALA A 43 5.58 4.20 -4.59
N GLN A 44 5.29 4.59 -5.83
CA GLN A 44 4.54 3.75 -6.76
C GLN A 44 5.29 2.46 -7.07
N ARG A 45 6.60 2.53 -7.37
CA ARG A 45 7.44 1.33 -7.55
C ARG A 45 7.42 0.44 -6.32
N TRP A 46 7.50 1.02 -5.13
CA TRP A 46 7.43 0.27 -3.89
C TRP A 46 6.08 -0.45 -3.72
N ALA A 47 4.96 0.21 -4.04
CA ALA A 47 3.65 -0.42 -3.99
C ALA A 47 3.57 -1.62 -4.96
N ASP A 48 4.04 -1.45 -6.19
CA ASP A 48 4.05 -2.52 -7.19
C ASP A 48 4.84 -3.74 -6.68
N VAL A 49 5.99 -3.50 -6.05
CA VAL A 49 6.85 -4.54 -5.44
C VAL A 49 6.16 -5.26 -4.28
N ILE A 50 5.51 -4.55 -3.35
CA ILE A 50 4.84 -5.21 -2.22
C ILE A 50 3.55 -5.93 -2.65
N GLU A 51 2.90 -5.50 -3.72
CA GLU A 51 1.72 -6.15 -4.29
C GLU A 51 2.09 -7.43 -5.06
N HIS A 52 3.07 -7.35 -5.96
CA HIS A 52 3.30 -8.38 -6.97
C HIS A 52 4.45 -9.33 -6.62
N GLU A 53 5.53 -8.82 -5.98
CA GLU A 53 6.71 -9.64 -5.70
C GLU A 53 6.64 -10.28 -4.32
N TYR A 54 6.26 -9.49 -3.30
CA TYR A 54 6.27 -9.96 -1.92
C TYR A 54 4.90 -10.40 -1.40
N GLY A 55 3.80 -10.07 -2.10
CA GLY A 55 2.44 -10.37 -1.64
C GLY A 55 2.10 -9.78 -0.26
N ARG A 56 2.71 -8.64 0.08
CA ARG A 56 2.54 -7.92 1.36
C ARG A 56 1.45 -6.86 1.29
N TYR A 57 0.84 -6.64 0.14
CA TYR A 57 -0.42 -5.92 0.01
C TYR A 57 -1.42 -6.85 -0.67
N VAL A 58 -2.41 -7.30 0.08
CA VAL A 58 -3.41 -8.27 -0.36
C VAL A 58 -4.77 -7.59 -0.38
N SER A 59 -5.42 -7.60 -1.54
CA SER A 59 -6.71 -6.95 -1.76
C SER A 59 -7.76 -7.99 -2.14
N ASP A 60 -8.80 -8.11 -1.33
CA ASP A 60 -9.98 -8.95 -1.57
C ASP A 60 -11.24 -8.07 -1.63
N VAL A 61 -11.49 -7.50 -2.81
CA VAL A 61 -12.44 -6.40 -2.98
C VAL A 61 -13.51 -6.71 -4.01
N PHE A 62 -14.70 -6.13 -3.83
CA PHE A 62 -15.90 -6.39 -4.61
C PHE A 62 -16.54 -5.09 -5.12
N ALA A 63 -17.35 -5.19 -6.17
CA ALA A 63 -18.03 -4.05 -6.82
C ALA A 63 -19.52 -3.99 -6.47
#